data_AF-A0A0S2UPE5-F1
#
_entry.id   AF-A0A0S2UPE5-F1
#
_cell.length_a   1.000
_cell.length_b   1.000
_cell.length_c   1.000
_cell.angle_alpha   90.00
_cell.angle_beta   90.00
_cell.angle_gamma   90.00
#
_symmetry.space_group_name_H-M   'P 1'
#
loop_
_entity.id
_entity.type
_entity.pdbx_description
1 polymer ?
#
loop_
_entity_poly.entity_id
_entity_poly.type
_entity_poly.pdbx_seq_one_letter_code
_entity_poly.pdbx_strand_id
1 'polypeptide(L)' 'MNLINISKNIFKNIVLKKGKNIKIKFIKDNKVQNIEALLISFKKRKNPIIKIFKKLNNFSYKQTIHLDSPLILEYKLKN' A
#
# COMPACT_ATOMS: atom_id res chain seq x y z
N MET A 1 13.82 21.63 5.54
CA MET A 1 12.99 20.40 5.49
C MET A 1 11.72 20.72 4.74
N ASN A 2 11.59 20.33 3.47
CA ASN A 2 10.35 20.55 2.72
C ASN A 2 9.37 19.43 3.06
N LEU A 3 8.42 19.74 3.94
CA LEU A 3 7.24 18.93 4.18
C LEU A 3 6.38 18.98 2.92
N ILE A 4 6.54 18.00 2.04
CA ILE A 4 5.64 17.82 0.89
C ILE A 4 4.29 17.40 1.49
N ASN A 5 3.39 18.37 1.57
CA ASN A 5 2.00 18.20 1.98
C ASN A 5 1.27 17.43 0.85
N ILE A 6 1.50 16.13 0.77
CA ILE A 6 0.77 15.25 -0.14
C ILE A 6 -0.63 15.13 0.44
N SER A 7 -1.55 15.86 -0.19
CA SER A 7 -2.94 15.96 0.19
C SER A 7 -3.52 14.55 0.43
N LYS A 8 -4.10 14.36 1.63
CA LYS A 8 -4.81 13.14 2.09
C LYS A 8 -6.02 12.74 1.22
N ASN A 9 -6.20 13.32 0.03
CA ASN A 9 -7.45 13.32 -0.71
C ASN A 9 -7.54 12.31 -1.88
N ILE A 10 -6.53 11.46 -2.10
CA ILE A 10 -6.53 10.52 -3.24
C ILE A 10 -7.20 9.16 -2.90
N PHE A 11 -7.52 8.89 -1.63
CA PHE A 11 -7.92 7.54 -1.19
C PHE A 11 -9.43 7.25 -1.15
N LYS A 12 -10.29 8.16 -1.62
CA LYS A 12 -11.75 7.92 -1.61
C LYS A 12 -12.12 6.95 -2.74
N ASN A 13 -12.73 5.83 -2.37
CA ASN A 13 -13.42 4.83 -3.23
C ASN A 13 -12.69 3.58 -3.76
N ILE A 14 -11.53 3.18 -3.24
CA ILE A 14 -10.99 1.85 -3.60
C ILE A 14 -11.63 0.77 -2.71
N VAL A 15 -12.45 -0.10 -3.32
CA VAL A 15 -12.98 -1.31 -2.67
C VAL A 15 -11.89 -2.36 -2.61
N LEU A 16 -11.06 -2.32 -1.57
CA LEU A 16 -10.07 -3.36 -1.29
C LEU A 16 -10.76 -4.72 -1.09
N LYS A 17 -10.33 -5.74 -1.85
CA LYS A 17 -10.86 -7.10 -1.79
C LYS A 17 -9.73 -8.10 -1.54
N LYS A 18 -9.88 -8.95 -0.52
CA LYS A 18 -8.94 -10.05 -0.24
C LYS A 18 -8.79 -10.95 -1.46
N GLY A 19 -7.58 -11.42 -1.71
CA GLY A 19 -7.24 -12.29 -2.85
C GLY A 19 -7.01 -11.54 -4.16
N LYS A 20 -7.12 -10.21 -4.18
CA LYS A 20 -6.72 -9.39 -5.34
C LYS A 20 -5.29 -8.91 -5.19
N ASN A 21 -4.61 -8.73 -6.33
CA ASN A 21 -3.31 -8.10 -6.35
C ASN A 21 -3.48 -6.59 -6.14
N ILE A 22 -2.62 -6.01 -5.32
CA ILE A 22 -2.55 -4.58 -5.07
C ILE A 22 -1.19 -4.07 -5.51
N LYS A 23 -1.20 -2.90 -6.15
CA LYS A 23 -0.01 -2.10 -6.44
C LYS A 23 0.00 -0.92 -5.50
N ILE A 24 1.10 -0.70 -4.80
CA ILE A 24 1.27 0.42 -3.86
C ILE A 24 2.52 1.19 -4.27
N LYS A 25 2.39 2.50 -4.41
CA LYS A 25 3.45 3.45 -4.69
C LYS A 25 3.81 4.16 -3.40
N PHE A 26 5.08 4.08 -3.01
CA PHE A 26 5.56 4.61 -1.74
C PHE A 26 6.95 5.21 -1.87
N ILE A 27 7.32 6.04 -0.90
CA ILE A 27 8.66 6.63 -0.78
C ILE A 27 9.49 5.77 0.16
N LYS A 28 10.69 5.39 -0.28
CA LYS A 28 11.71 4.76 0.54
C LYS A 28 13.07 5.30 0.10
N ASP A 29 13.90 5.69 1.07
CA ASP A 29 15.25 6.23 0.83
C ASP A 29 15.24 7.39 -0.19
N ASN A 30 14.30 8.33 -0.04
CA ASN A 30 14.04 9.47 -0.94
C ASN A 30 13.76 9.10 -2.42
N LYS A 31 13.48 7.82 -2.71
CA LYS A 31 13.10 7.34 -4.03
C LYS A 31 11.68 6.82 -4.02
N VAL A 32 10.97 7.04 -5.13
CA VAL A 32 9.65 6.47 -5.35
C VAL A 32 9.82 5.02 -5.79
N GLN A 33 9.19 4.11 -5.05
CA GLN A 33 9.19 2.68 -5.34
C GLN A 33 7.76 2.17 -5.48
N ASN A 34 7.63 1.03 -6.17
CA ASN A 34 6.37 0.33 -6.33
C ASN A 34 6.48 -1.07 -5.72
N ILE A 35 5.43 -1.51 -5.04
CA ILE A 35 5.28 -2.89 -4.60
C ILE A 35 4.00 -3.47 -5.20
N GLU A 36 4.12 -4.65 -5.83
CA GLU A 36 3.00 -5.46 -6.30
C GLU A 36 2.92 -6.72 -5.43
N ALA A 37 1.75 -6.97 -4.84
CA ALA A 37 1.57 -8.05 -3.88
C ALA A 37 0.12 -8.52 -3.79
N LEU A 38 -0.11 -9.72 -3.27
CA LEU A 38 -1.45 -10.25 -3.04
C LEU A 38 -2.02 -9.71 -1.73
N LEU A 39 -3.24 -9.17 -1.74
CA LEU A 39 -3.91 -8.69 -0.54
C LEU A 39 -4.46 -9.86 0.29
N ILE A 40 -3.92 -10.09 1.48
CA ILE A 40 -4.33 -11.17 2.39
C ILE A 40 -5.48 -10.73 3.30
N SER A 41 -5.44 -9.50 3.78
CA SER A 41 -6.49 -8.94 4.65
C SER A 41 -6.44 -7.42 4.63
N PHE A 42 -7.55 -6.78 4.95
CA PHE A 42 -7.61 -5.34 5.15
C PHE A 42 -8.50 -4.99 6.35
N LYS A 43 -8.23 -3.87 7.00
CA LYS A 43 -9.01 -3.34 8.12
C LYS A 43 -9.31 -1.87 7.83
N LYS A 44 -10.57 -1.55 7.52
CA LYS A 44 -11.06 -0.19 7.16
C LYS A 44 -11.34 0.73 8.37
N ARG A 45 -10.72 0.50 9.54
CA ARG A 45 -10.94 1.36 10.72
C ARG A 45 -10.24 2.72 10.53
N LYS A 46 -10.33 3.59 11.54
CA LYS A 46 -9.71 4.94 11.62
C LYS A 46 -8.25 4.97 11.14
N ASN A 47 -7.52 3.86 11.31
CA ASN A 47 -6.19 3.63 10.75
C ASN A 47 -6.28 2.44 9.77
N PRO A 48 -6.39 2.70 8.46
CA PRO A 48 -6.54 1.65 7.47
C PRO A 48 -5.25 0.85 7.35
N ILE A 49 -5.33 -0.46 7.63
CA ILE A 49 -4.19 -1.37 7.56
C ILE A 49 -4.49 -2.49 6.57
N ILE A 50 -3.50 -2.85 5.77
CA ILE A 50 -3.54 -4.01 4.90
C ILE A 50 -2.42 -4.99 5.24
N LYS A 51 -2.67 -6.28 5.03
CA LYS A 51 -1.62 -7.31 5.02
C LYS A 51 -1.48 -7.82 3.61
N ILE A 52 -0.26 -7.81 3.10
CA ILE A 52 0.08 -8.26 1.76
C ILE A 52 1.01 -9.48 1.84
N PHE A 53 0.94 -10.32 0.82
CA PHE A 53 1.87 -11.41 0.56
C PHE A 53 2.64 -11.11 -0.71
N LYS A 54 3.97 -11.09 -0.62
CA LYS A 54 4.83 -10.87 -1.78
C LYS A 54 5.80 -12.02 -1.93
N LYS A 55 5.93 -12.50 -3.16
CA LYS A 55 7.01 -13.40 -3.59
C LYS A 55 8.07 -12.55 -4.29
N LEU A 56 9.32 -12.73 -3.91
CA LEU A 56 10.47 -12.10 -4.53
C LEU A 56 11.51 -13.20 -4.75
N ASN A 57 11.69 -13.59 -6.01
CA ASN A 57 12.50 -14.73 -6.41
C ASN A 57 12.08 -16.00 -5.64
N ASN A 58 12.96 -16.54 -4.81
CA ASN A 58 12.73 -17.75 -4.01
C ASN A 58 12.22 -17.46 -2.59
N PHE A 59 12.10 -16.19 -2.19
CA PHE A 59 11.62 -15.82 -0.88
C PHE A 59 10.18 -15.32 -0.95
N SER A 60 9.40 -15.68 0.05
CA SER A 60 8.07 -15.14 0.23
C SER A 60 7.95 -14.55 1.61
N TYR A 61 7.30 -13.39 1.69
CA TYR A 61 7.13 -12.69 2.94
C TYR A 61 5.74 -12.08 3.04
N LYS A 62 5.28 -11.95 4.28
CA LYS A 62 4.07 -11.23 4.64
C LYS A 62 4.48 -9.87 5.19
N GLN A 63 3.77 -8.83 4.76
CA GLN A 63 4.03 -7.47 5.23
C GLN A 63 2.72 -6.80 5.61
N THR A 64 2.74 -6.06 6.72
CA THR A 64 1.65 -5.19 7.15
C THR A 64 1.96 -3.77 6.69
N ILE A 65 1.01 -3.10 6.05
CA ILE A 65 1.16 -1.74 5.53
C ILE A 65 0.04 -0.86 6.09
N HIS A 66 0.44 0.27 6.65
CA HIS A 66 -0.43 1.32 7.16
C HIS A 66 -0.73 2.30 6.03
N LEU A 67 -1.97 2.26 5.51
CA LEU A 67 -2.38 3.06 4.35
C LEU A 67 -2.49 4.56 4.66
N ASP A 68 -2.55 4.92 5.93
CA ASP A 68 -2.50 6.29 6.45
C ASP A 68 -1.07 6.86 6.56
N SER A 69 -0.04 6.06 6.24
CA SER A 69 1.35 6.52 6.26
C SER A 69 1.59 7.61 5.22
N PRO A 70 2.28 8.72 5.58
CA PRO A 70 2.65 9.77 4.62
C PRO A 70 3.65 9.29 3.57
N LEU A 71 4.28 8.13 3.79
CA LEU A 71 5.18 7.52 2.83
C LEU A 71 4.42 6.84 1.68
N ILE A 72 3.11 6.62 1.80
CA ILE A 72 2.30 6.03 0.74
C ILE A 72 1.70 7.13 -0.11
N LEU A 73 2.02 7.09 -1.39
CA LEU A 73 1.57 8.07 -2.38
C LEU A 73 0.25 7.64 -3.02
N GLU A 74 0.15 6.37 -3.38
CA GLU A 74 -0.98 5.82 -4.12
C GLU A 74 -1.06 4.30 -3.87
N TYR A 75 -2.26 3.74 -3.91
CA TYR A 75 -2.43 2.31 -4.08
C TYR A 75 -3.62 2.04 -5.00
N LYS A 76 -3.60 0.92 -5.72
CA LYS A 76 -4.71 0.47 -6.56
C LYS A 76 -4.76 -1.05 -6.64
N LEU A 77 -5.97 -1.59 -6.75
CA LEU A 77 -6.14 -3.00 -7.11
C LEU A 77 -5.77 -3.20 -8.59
N LYS A 78 -5.10 -4.30 -8.89
CA LYS A 78 -4.88 -4.80 -10.23
C LYS A 78 -6.01 -5.79 -10.53
N ASN A 79 -6.72 -5.59 -11.64
CA ASN A 79 -7.81 -6.46 -12.03
C ASN A 79 -7.31 -7.86 -12.37
#